data_AF-A0A246SXZ6-F1
#
_entry.id   AF-A0A246SXZ6-F1
#
_cell.length_a   1.000
_cell.length_b   1.000
_cell.length_c   1.000
_cell.angle_alpha   90.00
_cell.angle_beta   90.00
_cell.angle_gamma   90.00
#
_symmetry.space_group_name_H-M   'P 1'
#
loop_
_entity.id
_entity.type
_entity.pdbx_description
1 polymer ?
#
loop_
_entity_poly.entity_id
_entity_poly.type
_entity_poly.pdbx_seq_one_letter_code
_entity_poly.pdbx_strand_id
1 'polypeptide(L)'
;MRLFGCFIFGFALTGASAHAQQLTETVVLSVSSSTVRWADVYKITGRADDPYLHLRVLEKKKGTDPWVFKELAHHLVVTPQALEASRIKRKAKTYAYKDVEFLGTYRRWLNDPAIRAETPVCDKTILSCLKNAGSD
;
A
#
# COMPACT_ATOMS: atom_id res chain seq x y z
N MET A 1 -14.71 -33.94 54.97
CA MET A 1 -14.62 -32.52 54.58
C MET A 1 -13.76 -32.42 53.33
N ARG A 2 -14.36 -32.17 52.17
CA ARG A 2 -13.63 -31.99 50.88
C ARG A 2 -13.57 -30.49 50.60
N LEU A 3 -12.38 -29.90 50.66
CA LEU A 3 -12.15 -28.51 50.24
C LEU A 3 -11.90 -28.51 48.73
N PHE A 4 -12.86 -27.94 48.00
CA PHE A 4 -12.76 -27.63 46.57
C PHE A 4 -11.76 -26.48 46.38
N GLY A 5 -10.57 -26.79 45.87
CA GLY A 5 -9.61 -25.80 45.40
C GLY A 5 -9.96 -25.38 43.97
N CYS A 6 -10.61 -24.23 43.83
CA CYS A 6 -10.96 -23.65 42.53
C CYS A 6 -9.70 -23.05 41.88
N PHE A 7 -9.10 -23.76 40.92
CA PHE A 7 -8.05 -23.18 40.07
C PHE A 7 -8.71 -22.28 39.02
N ILE A 8 -8.71 -20.96 39.27
CA ILE A 8 -9.07 -19.98 38.25
C ILE A 8 -7.83 -19.78 37.36
N PHE A 9 -7.78 -20.51 36.25
CA PHE A 9 -6.85 -20.23 35.15
C PHE A 9 -7.34 -18.97 34.41
N GLY A 10 -6.79 -17.82 34.78
CA GLY A 10 -6.98 -16.57 34.06
C GLY A 10 -6.24 -16.64 32.72
N PHE A 11 -6.92 -17.05 31.65
CA PHE A 11 -6.45 -16.86 30.28
C PHE A 11 -6.56 -15.38 29.93
N ALA A 12 -5.46 -14.64 30.08
CA ALA A 12 -5.33 -13.30 29.52
C ALA A 12 -5.24 -13.44 27.99
N LEU A 13 -6.36 -13.26 27.30
CA LEU A 13 -6.38 -13.06 25.85
C LEU A 13 -5.73 -11.71 25.56
N THR A 14 -4.42 -11.70 25.34
CA THR A 14 -3.73 -10.56 24.74
C THR A 14 -4.22 -10.44 23.30
N GLY A 15 -5.29 -9.68 23.09
CA GLY A 15 -5.78 -9.34 21.75
C GLY A 15 -4.69 -8.57 21.02
N ALA A 16 -4.06 -9.20 20.03
CA ALA A 16 -3.22 -8.50 19.08
C ALA A 16 -4.07 -7.39 18.44
N SER A 17 -3.70 -6.14 18.67
CA SER A 17 -4.38 -5.01 18.04
C SER A 17 -4.17 -5.14 16.53
N ALA A 18 -5.21 -5.56 15.82
CA ALA A 18 -5.24 -5.52 14.37
C ALA A 18 -5.14 -4.05 13.96
N HIS A 19 -3.92 -3.58 13.71
CA HIS A 19 -3.68 -2.24 13.20
C HIS A 19 -4.28 -2.20 11.80
N ALA A 20 -5.44 -1.56 11.69
CA ALA A 20 -6.14 -1.42 10.43
C ALA A 20 -5.24 -0.61 9.47
N GLN A 21 -4.88 -1.24 8.36
CA GLN A 21 -4.16 -0.60 7.27
C GLN A 21 -5.11 0.41 6.61
N GLN A 22 -4.79 1.70 6.66
CA GLN A 22 -5.69 2.75 6.20
C GLN A 22 -5.18 3.35 4.88
N LEU A 23 -5.97 3.20 3.81
CA LEU A 23 -5.83 4.03 2.63
C LEU A 23 -5.89 5.49 3.08
N THR A 24 -4.81 6.22 2.85
CA THR A 24 -4.63 7.56 3.39
C THR A 24 -4.97 8.61 2.35
N GLU A 25 -4.53 8.39 1.11
CA GLU A 25 -4.86 9.28 0.01
C GLU A 25 -4.78 8.58 -1.34
N THR A 26 -5.46 9.16 -2.32
CA THR A 26 -5.31 8.83 -3.74
C THR A 26 -4.63 10.00 -4.45
N VAL A 27 -3.53 9.73 -5.14
CA VAL A 27 -2.70 10.74 -5.80
C VAL A 27 -2.72 10.54 -7.32
N VAL A 28 -3.18 11.54 -8.06
CA VAL A 28 -3.14 11.50 -9.53
C VAL A 28 -1.70 11.74 -10.01
N LEU A 29 -1.19 10.82 -10.83
CA LEU A 29 0.19 10.82 -11.34
C LEU A 29 0.26 11.30 -12.79
N SER A 30 -0.74 10.96 -13.61
CA SER A 30 -0.82 11.45 -14.99
C SER A 30 -2.24 11.38 -15.52
N VAL A 31 -2.55 12.30 -16.44
CA VAL A 31 -3.83 12.36 -17.15
C VAL A 31 -3.54 12.70 -18.61
N SER A 32 -3.82 11.77 -19.51
CA SER A 32 -3.72 11.96 -20.97
C SER A 32 -5.12 12.09 -21.58
N SER A 33 -5.23 12.13 -22.91
CA SER A 33 -6.51 12.05 -23.61
C SER A 33 -7.20 10.70 -23.38
N SER A 34 -6.43 9.60 -23.29
CA SER A 34 -6.93 8.23 -23.29
C SER A 34 -6.81 7.51 -21.95
N THR A 35 -5.95 7.95 -21.04
CA THR A 35 -5.63 7.25 -19.78
C THR A 35 -5.55 8.19 -18.58
N VAL A 36 -5.81 7.61 -17.40
CA VAL A 36 -5.54 8.22 -16.09
C VAL A 36 -4.70 7.22 -15.30
N ARG A 37 -3.64 7.70 -14.66
CA ARG A 37 -2.84 6.92 -13.70
C ARG A 37 -2.88 7.58 -12.33
N TRP A 38 -3.06 6.78 -11.29
CA TRP A 38 -3.04 7.25 -9.90
C TRP A 38 -2.34 6.23 -9.00
N ALA A 39 -1.88 6.71 -7.85
CA ALA A 39 -1.42 5.89 -6.74
C ALA A 39 -2.46 5.93 -5.63
N ASP A 40 -2.71 4.77 -5.02
CA ASP A 40 -3.40 4.70 -3.74
C ASP A 40 -2.33 4.50 -2.66
N VAL A 41 -2.23 5.45 -1.74
CA VAL A 41 -1.18 5.57 -0.73
C VAL A 41 -1.70 5.10 0.61
N TYR A 42 -1.01 4.14 1.20
CA TYR A 42 -1.38 3.53 2.46
C TYR A 42 -0.37 3.97 3.52
N LYS A 43 -0.83 4.77 4.49
CA LYS A 43 -0.08 5.02 5.72
C LYS A 43 -0.38 3.84 6.63
N ILE A 44 0.62 2.98 6.80
CA ILE A 44 0.44 1.79 7.61
C ILE A 44 1.15 1.98 8.94
N THR A 45 0.38 1.79 10.01
CA THR A 45 0.77 1.97 11.41
C THR A 45 1.56 0.77 11.95
N GLY A 46 2.04 -0.12 11.09
CA GLY A 46 2.64 -1.40 11.48
C GLY A 46 4.09 -1.33 11.97
N ARG A 47 4.83 -0.27 11.60
CA ARG A 47 6.19 0.02 12.08
C ARG A 47 6.34 1.53 12.26
N ALA A 48 6.62 1.98 13.47
CA ALA A 48 6.78 3.41 13.74
C ALA A 48 8.08 4.00 13.13
N ASP A 49 9.07 3.15 12.86
CA ASP A 49 10.38 3.50 12.31
C ASP A 49 10.48 3.27 10.80
N ASP A 50 9.37 3.04 10.11
CA ASP A 50 9.34 2.99 8.65
C ASP A 50 9.17 4.41 8.07
N PRO A 51 10.21 5.00 7.45
CA PRO A 51 10.15 6.36 6.93
C PRO A 51 9.46 6.44 5.56
N TYR A 52 9.09 5.30 4.97
CA TYR A 52 8.62 5.23 3.59
C TYR A 52 7.09 5.15 3.51
N LEU A 53 6.58 5.43 2.31
CA LEU A 53 5.18 5.29 1.97
C LEU A 53 5.00 4.06 1.09
N HIS A 54 3.94 3.30 1.36
CA HIS A 54 3.60 2.12 0.59
C HIS A 54 2.38 2.40 -0.26
N LEU A 55 2.48 2.08 -1.54
CA LEU A 55 1.40 2.38 -2.48
C LEU A 55 1.23 1.28 -3.51
N ARG A 56 0.04 1.26 -4.11
CA ARG A 56 -0.21 0.60 -5.40
C ARG A 56 -0.35 1.65 -6.48
N VAL A 57 -0.02 1.29 -7.71
CA VAL A 57 -0.18 2.18 -8.87
C VAL A 57 -1.11 1.55 -9.89
N LEU A 58 -2.10 2.33 -10.31
CA LEU A 58 -3.17 1.90 -11.20
C LEU A 58 -3.22 2.76 -12.46
N GLU A 59 -3.62 2.14 -13.56
CA GLU A 59 -3.93 2.78 -14.83
C GLU A 59 -5.34 2.41 -15.27
N LYS A 60 -6.08 3.41 -15.76
CA LYS A 60 -7.37 3.19 -16.40
C LYS A 60 -7.46 3.87 -17.76
N LYS A 61 -7.88 3.11 -18.76
CA LYS A 61 -8.30 3.64 -20.07
C LYS A 61 -9.67 4.29 -19.94
N LYS A 62 -9.80 5.53 -20.41
CA LYS A 62 -11.09 6.24 -20.40
C LYS A 62 -12.10 5.54 -21.31
N GLY A 63 -13.37 5.58 -20.93
CA GLY A 63 -14.46 4.93 -21.66
C GLY A 63 -14.58 3.42 -21.47
N THR A 64 -13.70 2.80 -20.68
CA THR A 64 -13.83 1.38 -20.29
C THR A 64 -14.63 1.23 -19.00
N ASP A 65 -15.26 0.07 -18.82
CA ASP A 65 -16.05 -0.25 -17.63
C ASP A 65 -15.26 -0.06 -16.33
N PRO A 66 -15.91 0.32 -15.21
CA PRO A 66 -15.23 0.60 -13.94
C PRO A 66 -14.26 -0.50 -13.47
N TRP A 67 -14.56 -1.77 -13.69
CA TRP A 67 -13.72 -2.92 -13.28
C TRP A 67 -12.55 -3.22 -14.23
N VAL A 68 -12.46 -2.55 -15.38
CA VAL A 68 -11.34 -2.70 -16.32
C VAL A 68 -10.26 -1.69 -15.96
N PHE A 69 -9.14 -2.17 -15.42
CA PHE A 69 -7.96 -1.40 -15.07
C PHE A 69 -6.70 -2.26 -15.22
N LYS A 70 -5.55 -1.60 -15.27
CA LYS A 70 -4.23 -2.24 -15.19
C LYS A 70 -3.56 -1.83 -13.89
N GLU A 71 -3.05 -2.79 -13.14
CA GLU A 71 -2.15 -2.51 -12.05
C GLU A 71 -0.72 -2.39 -12.59
N LEU A 72 -0.11 -1.23 -12.39
CA LEU A 72 1.26 -0.95 -12.84
C LEU A 72 2.29 -1.34 -11.79
N ALA A 73 1.92 -1.29 -10.51
CA ALA A 73 2.69 -1.85 -9.42
C ALA A 73 1.77 -2.28 -8.29
N HIS A 74 1.99 -3.49 -7.82
CA HIS A 74 1.24 -4.10 -6.75
C HIS A 74 1.64 -3.57 -5.38
N HIS A 75 2.94 -3.41 -5.15
CA HIS A 75 3.51 -2.80 -3.95
C HIS A 75 4.75 -2.02 -4.36
N LEU A 76 4.73 -0.71 -4.12
CA LEU A 76 5.88 0.17 -4.34
C LEU A 76 6.18 0.92 -3.04
N VAL A 77 7.46 0.95 -2.69
CA VAL A 77 7.98 1.73 -1.56
C VAL A 77 8.54 3.03 -2.08
N VAL A 78 8.08 4.16 -1.55
CA VAL A 78 8.49 5.49 -2.03
C VAL A 78 8.88 6.40 -0.87
N THR A 79 9.80 7.31 -1.15
CA THR A 79 10.05 8.42 -0.21
C THR A 79 8.90 9.42 -0.22
N PRO A 80 8.66 10.17 0.87
CA PRO A 80 7.70 11.28 0.86
C PRO A 80 7.99 12.31 -0.26
N GLN A 81 9.26 12.61 -0.51
CA GLN A 81 9.70 13.54 -1.56
C GLN A 81 9.34 13.02 -2.96
N ALA A 82 9.51 11.71 -3.20
CA ALA A 82 9.13 11.06 -4.44
C ALA A 82 7.62 11.16 -4.72
N LEU A 83 6.79 10.96 -3.69
CA LEU A 83 5.34 11.10 -3.81
C LEU A 83 4.94 12.52 -4.20
N GLU A 84 5.49 13.52 -3.50
CA GLU A 84 5.19 14.92 -3.79
C GLU A 84 5.67 15.36 -5.17
N ALA A 85 6.86 14.93 -5.59
CA ALA A 85 7.36 15.16 -6.95
C ALA A 85 6.51 14.48 -8.04
N SER A 86 5.76 13.44 -7.69
CA SER A 86 4.91 12.68 -8.62
C SER A 86 3.49 13.23 -8.75
N ARG A 87 3.03 14.01 -7.77
CA ARG A 87 1.67 14.55 -7.71
C ARG A 87 1.48 15.61 -8.79
N ILE A 88 0.40 15.48 -9.57
CA ILE A 88 -0.02 16.55 -10.48
C ILE A 88 -1.21 17.33 -9.90
N LYS A 89 -1.31 18.61 -10.26
CA LYS A 89 -2.41 19.48 -9.82
C LYS A 89 -3.76 19.18 -10.51
N ARG A 90 -3.76 18.37 -11.57
CA ARG A 90 -4.95 18.08 -12.36
C ARG A 90 -5.80 17.01 -11.66
N LYS A 91 -7.09 17.31 -11.46
CA LYS A 91 -8.06 16.34 -10.96
C LYS A 91 -8.48 15.37 -12.08
N ALA A 92 -8.73 14.12 -11.71
CA ALA A 92 -9.29 13.11 -12.59
C ALA A 92 -10.17 12.15 -11.79
N LYS A 93 -11.13 11.51 -12.46
CA LYS A 93 -11.91 10.43 -11.86
C LYS A 93 -10.99 9.23 -11.62
N THR A 94 -10.86 8.84 -10.37
CA THR A 94 -10.21 7.60 -9.94
C THR A 94 -11.25 6.60 -9.45
N TYR A 95 -10.83 5.37 -9.20
CA TYR A 95 -11.70 4.29 -8.76
C TYR A 95 -11.04 3.60 -7.57
N ALA A 96 -11.85 3.27 -6.56
CA ALA A 96 -11.40 2.49 -5.42
C ALA A 96 -11.59 1.00 -5.76
N TYR A 97 -10.49 0.27 -5.88
CA TYR A 97 -10.50 -1.19 -6.01
C TYR A 97 -10.18 -1.84 -4.67
N LYS A 98 -10.63 -3.08 -4.48
CA LYS A 98 -10.24 -3.90 -3.31
C LYS A 98 -8.73 -3.91 -3.19
N ASP A 99 -8.24 -3.87 -1.96
CA ASP A 99 -6.84 -3.76 -1.61
C ASP A 99 -6.30 -5.03 -0.95
N VAL A 100 -7.10 -6.10 -0.87
CA VAL A 100 -6.76 -7.32 -0.12
C VAL A 100 -5.41 -7.92 -0.53
N GLU A 101 -5.09 -7.88 -1.82
CA GLU A 101 -3.82 -8.36 -2.35
C GLU A 101 -2.66 -7.45 -1.91
N PHE A 102 -2.83 -6.12 -2.02
CA PHE A 102 -1.84 -5.14 -1.54
C PHE A 102 -1.57 -5.33 -0.05
N LEU A 103 -2.63 -5.52 0.74
CA LEU A 103 -2.52 -5.73 2.18
C LEU A 103 -1.75 -6.99 2.51
N GLY A 104 -1.92 -8.07 1.73
CA GLY A 104 -1.13 -9.29 1.84
C GLY A 104 0.35 -9.05 1.57
N THR A 105 0.68 -8.37 0.46
CA THR A 105 2.06 -8.06 0.09
C THR A 105 2.74 -7.15 1.10
N TYR A 106 2.05 -6.11 1.56
CA TYR A 106 2.59 -5.25 2.62
C TYR A 106 2.83 -6.02 3.92
N ARG A 107 1.89 -6.88 4.36
CA ARG A 107 2.10 -7.67 5.60
C ARG A 107 3.31 -8.59 5.47
N ARG A 108 3.52 -9.18 4.29
CA ARG A 108 4.72 -9.98 4.01
C ARG A 108 5.98 -9.13 4.13
N TRP A 109 6.01 -7.96 3.49
CA TRP A 109 7.11 -7.01 3.63
C TRP A 109 7.35 -6.61 5.10
N LEU A 110 6.30 -6.31 5.86
CA LEU A 110 6.41 -5.94 7.28
C LEU A 110 7.01 -7.06 8.15
N ASN A 111 6.69 -8.31 7.85
CA ASN A 111 7.08 -9.45 8.70
C ASN A 111 8.39 -10.11 8.28
N ASP A 112 8.90 -9.84 7.08
CA ASP A 112 10.09 -10.48 6.53
C ASP A 112 11.25 -9.47 6.29
N PRO A 113 12.29 -9.45 7.14
CA PRO A 113 13.43 -8.56 6.99
C PRO A 113 14.21 -8.72 5.69
N ALA A 114 14.27 -9.93 5.13
CA ALA A 114 15.01 -10.19 3.89
C ALA A 114 14.31 -9.49 2.71
N ILE A 115 12.98 -9.65 2.64
CA ILE A 115 12.17 -8.95 1.63
C ILE A 115 12.32 -7.43 1.77
N ARG A 116 12.35 -6.90 2.99
CA ARG A 116 12.55 -5.46 3.18
C ARG A 116 13.90 -4.97 2.68
N ALA A 117 14.96 -5.71 2.99
CA ALA A 117 16.32 -5.35 2.57
C ALA A 117 16.47 -5.35 1.03
N GLU A 118 15.75 -6.23 0.34
CA GLU A 118 15.79 -6.35 -1.12
C GLU A 118 14.78 -5.44 -1.84
N THR A 119 13.79 -4.92 -1.14
CA THR A 119 12.74 -4.09 -1.78
C THR A 119 13.31 -2.73 -2.18
N PRO A 120 13.29 -2.37 -3.48
CA PRO A 120 13.80 -1.09 -3.93
C PRO A 120 12.92 0.06 -3.44
N VAL A 121 13.56 1.15 -3.04
CA VAL A 121 12.89 2.39 -2.66
C VAL A 121 12.94 3.37 -3.84
N CYS A 122 11.78 3.86 -4.27
CA CYS A 122 11.71 4.92 -5.27
C CYS A 122 11.96 6.29 -4.62
N ASP A 123 13.02 6.96 -5.08
CA ASP A 123 13.49 8.28 -4.62
C ASP A 123 13.27 9.40 -5.66
N LYS A 124 12.71 9.06 -6.83
CA LYS A 124 12.38 9.99 -7.93
C LYS A 124 10.86 10.05 -8.14
N THR A 125 10.38 10.25 -9.37
CA THR A 125 8.94 10.17 -9.65
C THR A 125 8.49 8.72 -9.81
N ILE A 126 7.30 8.40 -9.30
CA ILE A 126 6.69 7.07 -9.33
C ILE A 126 6.69 6.49 -10.76
N LEU A 127 6.23 7.27 -11.73
CA LEU A 127 6.19 6.83 -13.13
C LEU A 127 7.58 6.63 -13.75
N SER A 128 8.62 7.29 -13.24
CA SER A 128 10.00 7.03 -13.66
C SER A 128 10.52 5.72 -13.09
N CYS A 129 10.27 5.44 -11.81
CA CYS A 129 10.68 4.19 -11.17
C CYS A 129 10.01 2.97 -11.82
N LEU A 130 8.73 3.07 -12.19
CA LEU A 130 8.00 1.98 -12.87
C LEU A 130 8.54 1.64 -14.25
N LYS A 131 9.08 2.62 -14.99
CA LYS A 131 9.70 2.35 -16.31
C LYS A 131 10.98 1.54 -16.16
N ASN A 132 11.75 1.82 -15.12
CA ASN A 132 13.02 1.16 -14.87
C ASN A 132 12.84 -0.25 -14.29
N ALA A 133 11.76 -0.47 -13.53
CA ALA A 133 11.43 -1.78 -12.95
C ALA A 133 10.87 -2.80 -13.95
N GLY A 134 10.54 -2.39 -15.18
CA GLY A 134 10.00 -3.25 -16.24
C GLY A 134 10.92 -3.41 -17.46
N SER A 135 12.21 -3.14 -17.30
CA SER A 135 13.23 -3.21 -18.37
C SER A 135 14.17 -4.42 -18.22
N ASP A 136 13.72 -5.49 -17.56
CA ASP A 136 14.42 -6.78 -17.48
C ASP A 136 14.10 -7.68 -18.69
#